data_AF-A0A1V6MGU9-F1
#
_entry.id   AF-A0A1V6MGU9-F1
#
_cell.length_a   1.000
_cell.length_b   1.000
_cell.length_c   1.000
_cell.angle_alpha   90.00
_cell.angle_beta   90.00
_cell.angle_gamma   90.00
#
_symmetry.space_group_name_H-M   'P 1'
#
loop_
_entity.id
_entity.type
_entity.pdbx_description
1 polymer ?
#
loop_
_entity_poly.entity_id
_entity_poly.type
_entity_poly.pdbx_seq_one_letter_code
_entity_poly.pdbx_strand_id
1 'polypeptide(L)'
;MAAVTAMLEELRDLVPLTIEGAAERFAAQEWTPGGKPRDGVETSWRKDGIRGWTQKFRSGAVRASFAVWIRDVDESGYFDDLDAVYEQGEQELATFLPEIENSPLADHLAQTDLTDADKDEFIAARKWILDGRTLTAGVVQQDTDLPVMVVAVLEEPAPASA
;
A
#
# COMPACT_ATOMS: atom_id res chain seq x y z
N MET A 1 2.54 3.62 12.15
CA MET A 1 1.73 2.65 11.37
C MET A 1 0.23 2.77 11.64
N ALA A 2 -0.21 3.16 12.84
CA ALA A 2 -1.62 3.48 13.13
C ALA A 2 -2.31 4.44 12.12
N ALA A 3 -1.57 5.39 11.53
CA ALA A 3 -2.09 6.24 10.47
C ALA A 3 -2.54 5.45 9.21
N VAL A 4 -1.89 4.32 8.90
CA VAL A 4 -2.29 3.46 7.78
C VAL A 4 -3.55 2.68 8.10
N THR A 5 -3.65 2.06 9.29
CA THR A 5 -4.85 1.28 9.66
C THR A 5 -6.07 2.19 9.78
N ALA A 6 -5.93 3.39 10.36
CA ALA A 6 -6.99 4.39 10.38
C ALA A 6 -7.40 4.83 8.97
N MET A 7 -6.44 5.06 8.07
CA MET A 7 -6.75 5.43 6.70
C MET A 7 -7.40 4.28 5.91
N LEU A 8 -6.96 3.03 6.11
CA LEU A 8 -7.57 1.85 5.50
C LEU A 8 -9.02 1.66 5.97
N GLU A 9 -9.33 1.98 7.23
CA GLU A 9 -10.70 1.99 7.76
C GLU A 9 -11.56 3.07 7.08
N GLU A 10 -11.05 4.29 6.93
CA GLU A 10 -11.74 5.37 6.20
C GLU A 10 -12.00 5.01 4.73
N LEU A 11 -11.03 4.39 4.07
CA LEU A 11 -11.16 3.96 2.68
C LEU A 11 -12.08 2.74 2.54
N ARG A 12 -12.17 1.89 3.56
CA ARG A 12 -13.10 0.75 3.58
C ARG A 12 -14.53 1.24 3.44
N ASP A 13 -14.88 2.35 4.08
CA ASP A 13 -16.25 2.87 4.05
C ASP A 13 -16.60 3.61 2.74
N LEU A 14 -15.66 3.74 1.80
CA LEU A 14 -15.91 4.24 0.45
C LEU A 14 -16.27 3.10 -0.50
N VAL A 15 -17.53 3.09 -0.97
CA VAL A 15 -18.03 2.11 -1.94
C VAL A 15 -18.74 2.85 -3.09
N PRO A 16 -18.13 2.96 -4.29
CA PRO A 16 -16.80 2.44 -4.65
C PRO A 16 -15.66 3.32 -4.11
N LEU A 17 -14.45 2.75 -4.02
CA LEU A 17 -13.22 3.53 -3.83
C LEU A 17 -12.91 4.34 -5.10
N THR A 18 -12.92 5.66 -4.99
CA THR A 18 -12.54 6.59 -6.07
C THR A 18 -11.31 7.41 -5.70
N ILE A 19 -10.65 8.03 -6.68
CA ILE A 19 -9.48 8.89 -6.44
C ILE A 19 -9.87 10.13 -5.64
N GLU A 20 -11.00 10.74 -6.01
CA GLU A 20 -11.57 11.91 -5.37
C GLU A 20 -11.98 11.61 -3.93
N GLY A 21 -12.72 10.51 -3.72
CA GLY A 21 -13.14 10.09 -2.39
C GLY A 21 -11.94 9.76 -1.50
N ALA A 22 -10.93 9.06 -2.03
CA ALA A 22 -9.71 8.78 -1.28
C ALA A 22 -8.97 10.08 -0.91
N ALA A 23 -8.81 11.02 -1.85
CA ALA A 23 -8.18 12.31 -1.62
C ALA A 23 -8.89 13.12 -0.52
N GLU A 24 -10.23 13.12 -0.51
CA GLU A 24 -11.02 13.74 0.57
C GLU A 24 -10.73 13.11 1.93
N ARG A 25 -10.63 11.78 2.02
CA ARG A 25 -10.29 11.09 3.28
C ARG A 25 -8.86 11.37 3.73
N PHE A 26 -7.90 11.42 2.80
CA PHE A 26 -6.51 11.77 3.13
C PHE A 26 -6.44 13.18 3.73
N ALA A 27 -7.13 14.15 3.11
CA ALA A 27 -7.21 15.51 3.61
C ALA A 27 -7.93 15.60 4.97
N ALA A 28 -9.04 14.88 5.15
CA ALA A 28 -9.79 14.83 6.41
C ALA A 28 -8.97 14.24 7.56
N GLN A 29 -8.09 13.28 7.25
CA GLN A 29 -7.14 12.67 8.18
C GLN A 29 -5.82 13.47 8.27
N GLU A 30 -5.80 14.73 7.82
CA GLU A 30 -4.66 15.65 7.92
C GLU A 30 -3.36 15.13 7.30
N TRP A 31 -3.45 14.31 6.25
CA TRP A 31 -2.26 13.96 5.47
C TRP A 31 -1.83 15.16 4.62
N THR A 32 -0.51 15.37 4.55
CA THR A 32 0.07 16.47 3.79
C THR A 32 0.22 16.08 2.31
N PRO A 33 -0.28 16.88 1.35
CA PRO A 33 -0.03 16.68 -0.08
C PRO A 33 1.46 16.58 -0.39
N GLY A 34 1.84 15.56 -1.15
CA GLY A 34 3.24 15.19 -1.38
C GLY A 34 3.81 15.61 -2.73
N GLY A 35 2.96 16.01 -3.69
CA GLY A 35 3.31 16.11 -5.10
C GLY A 35 2.48 17.13 -5.87
N LYS A 36 2.38 16.92 -7.19
CA LYS A 36 1.55 17.76 -8.07
C LYS A 36 0.24 17.03 -8.34
N PRO A 37 -0.92 17.71 -8.17
CA PRO A 37 -2.20 17.13 -8.53
C PRO A 37 -2.22 16.63 -9.97
N ARG A 38 -2.81 15.46 -10.19
CA ARG A 38 -3.05 14.88 -11.51
C ARG A 38 -4.51 15.05 -11.84
N ASP A 39 -4.79 15.63 -13.01
CA ASP A 39 -6.15 15.96 -13.45
C ASP A 39 -6.95 16.77 -12.42
N GLY A 40 -6.25 17.60 -11.63
CA GLY A 40 -6.84 18.44 -10.58
C GLY A 40 -7.01 17.78 -9.21
N VAL A 41 -6.64 16.50 -9.06
CA VAL A 41 -6.77 15.75 -7.79
C VAL A 41 -5.40 15.37 -7.24
N GLU A 42 -5.19 15.57 -5.93
CA GLU A 42 -3.95 15.16 -5.27
C GLU A 42 -3.92 13.64 -5.12
N THR A 43 -2.82 13.03 -5.56
CA THR A 43 -2.67 11.57 -5.59
C THR A 43 -1.50 11.08 -4.74
N SER A 44 -0.79 11.98 -4.06
CA SER A 44 0.35 11.65 -3.24
C SER A 44 0.28 12.38 -1.89
N TRP A 45 0.59 11.67 -0.83
CA TRP A 45 0.30 12.11 0.53
C TRP A 45 1.43 11.69 1.46
N ARG A 46 1.64 12.43 2.56
CA ARG A 46 2.62 12.09 3.60
C ARG A 46 2.04 12.34 4.98
N LYS A 47 2.33 11.44 5.92
CA LYS A 47 2.02 11.60 7.35
C LYS A 47 2.96 10.73 8.18
N ASP A 48 3.58 11.28 9.21
CA ASP A 48 4.42 10.55 10.18
C ASP A 48 5.48 9.63 9.54
N GLY A 49 6.14 10.10 8.47
CA GLY A 49 7.14 9.34 7.71
C GLY A 49 6.57 8.33 6.71
N ILE A 50 5.27 8.07 6.74
CA ILE A 50 4.55 7.21 5.78
C ILE A 50 4.26 8.02 4.52
N ARG A 51 4.41 7.37 3.36
CA ARG A 51 4.00 7.93 2.07
C ARG A 51 2.76 7.20 1.58
N GLY A 52 1.74 7.94 1.15
CA GLY A 52 0.48 7.42 0.62
C GLY A 52 0.31 7.82 -0.85
N TRP A 53 -0.31 6.96 -1.66
CA TRP A 53 -0.63 7.23 -3.05
C TRP A 53 -1.97 6.67 -3.44
N THR A 54 -2.61 7.29 -4.42
CA THR A 54 -3.82 6.80 -5.06
C THR A 54 -3.65 6.78 -6.58
N GLN A 55 -3.98 5.67 -7.22
CA GLN A 55 -3.83 5.48 -8.65
C GLN A 55 -5.08 4.85 -9.25
N LYS A 56 -5.51 5.36 -10.41
CA LYS A 56 -6.56 4.76 -11.23
C LYS A 56 -5.93 4.13 -12.47
N PHE A 57 -6.23 2.86 -12.68
CA PHE A 57 -5.76 2.12 -13.85
C PHE A 57 -6.69 2.33 -15.05
N ARG A 58 -6.18 2.06 -16.25
CA ARG A 58 -6.99 2.13 -17.49
C ARG A 58 -8.18 1.17 -17.49
N SER A 59 -8.08 0.07 -16.75
CA SER A 59 -9.18 -0.88 -16.54
C SER A 59 -10.34 -0.29 -15.72
N GLY A 60 -10.11 0.82 -15.01
CA GLY A 60 -11.06 1.41 -14.07
C GLY A 60 -10.82 1.00 -12.61
N ALA A 61 -9.94 0.02 -12.36
CA ALA A 61 -9.51 -0.33 -10.99
C ALA A 61 -8.83 0.86 -10.30
N VAL A 62 -9.00 0.95 -8.99
CA VAL A 62 -8.41 2.02 -8.16
C VAL A 62 -7.59 1.38 -7.05
N ARG A 63 -6.36 1.88 -6.87
CA ARG A 63 -5.42 1.40 -5.85
C ARG A 63 -5.05 2.54 -4.93
N ALA A 64 -5.14 2.31 -3.62
CA ALA A 64 -4.55 3.14 -2.59
C ALA A 64 -3.38 2.38 -1.96
N SER A 65 -2.20 2.99 -1.94
CA SER A 65 -0.97 2.35 -1.46
C SER A 65 -0.26 3.20 -0.42
N PHE A 66 0.36 2.55 0.56
CA PHE A 66 1.03 3.18 1.70
C PHE A 66 2.41 2.56 1.88
N ALA A 67 3.48 3.30 1.68
CA ALA A 67 4.83 2.87 2.05
C ALA A 67 5.10 3.28 3.50
N VAL A 68 5.17 2.28 4.38
CA VAL A 68 5.39 2.46 5.83
C VAL A 68 6.87 2.42 6.20
N TRP A 69 7.69 1.81 5.35
CA TRP A 69 9.13 1.74 5.47
C TRP A 69 9.75 1.83 4.08
N ILE A 70 10.86 2.55 3.96
CA ILE A 70 11.56 2.79 2.70
C ILE A 70 13.07 2.76 2.98
N ARG A 71 13.80 1.96 2.23
CA ARG A 71 15.26 1.90 2.28
C ARG A 71 15.84 2.07 0.88
N ASP A 72 16.54 3.18 0.68
CA ASP A 72 17.27 3.42 -0.56
C ASP A 72 18.41 2.40 -0.69
N VAL A 73 18.56 1.85 -1.89
CA VAL A 73 19.70 1.03 -2.29
C VAL A 73 20.66 1.98 -3.00
N ASP A 74 21.87 2.18 -2.47
CA ASP A 74 22.80 3.11 -3.10
C ASP A 74 23.36 2.52 -4.42
N GLU A 75 23.45 3.34 -5.46
CA GLU A 75 24.13 2.99 -6.73
C GLU A 75 25.66 2.88 -6.55
N SER A 76 26.20 3.15 -5.35
CA SER A 76 27.62 3.42 -5.12
C SER A 76 28.50 2.20 -4.85
N GLY A 77 27.93 0.99 -4.90
CA GLY A 77 28.70 -0.21 -5.20
C GLY A 77 29.15 -1.04 -3.99
N TYR A 78 28.29 -1.23 -3.00
CA TYR A 78 28.31 -2.47 -2.21
C TYR A 78 27.03 -3.25 -2.50
N PHE A 79 27.05 -4.03 -3.59
CA PHE A 79 26.01 -5.00 -3.94
C PHE A 79 25.84 -6.12 -2.90
N ASP A 80 26.73 -6.20 -1.90
CA ASP A 80 26.84 -7.30 -0.96
C ASP A 80 25.77 -7.33 0.14
N ASP A 81 24.74 -6.47 0.12
CA ASP A 81 23.72 -6.49 1.19
C ASP A 81 22.27 -6.26 0.74
N LEU A 82 21.95 -6.43 -0.55
CA LEU A 82 20.55 -6.37 -1.01
C LEU A 82 19.69 -7.45 -0.30
N ASP A 83 20.26 -8.64 -0.12
CA ASP A 83 19.64 -9.71 0.65
C ASP A 83 19.34 -9.27 2.09
N ALA A 84 20.24 -8.55 2.78
CA ALA A 84 19.92 -8.05 4.12
C ALA A 84 18.91 -6.89 4.12
N VAL A 85 18.87 -6.07 3.06
CA VAL A 85 17.81 -5.06 2.91
C VAL A 85 16.46 -5.76 2.75
N TYR A 86 16.39 -6.87 2.02
CA TYR A 86 15.19 -7.70 1.92
C TYR A 86 14.83 -8.34 3.26
N GLU A 87 15.79 -8.95 3.95
CA GLU A 87 15.58 -9.52 5.29
C GLU A 87 15.09 -8.46 6.29
N GLN A 88 15.64 -7.25 6.23
CA GLN A 88 15.16 -6.14 7.05
C GLN A 88 13.73 -5.75 6.67
N GLY A 89 13.43 -5.67 5.37
CA GLY A 89 12.07 -5.43 4.88
C GLY A 89 11.09 -6.49 5.38
N GLU A 90 11.47 -7.76 5.40
CA GLU A 90 10.66 -8.86 5.93
C GLU A 90 10.42 -8.73 7.44
N GLN A 91 11.43 -8.30 8.21
CA GLN A 91 11.28 -8.04 9.64
C GLN A 91 10.33 -6.86 9.92
N GLU A 92 10.44 -5.79 9.13
CA GLU A 92 9.55 -4.63 9.19
C GLU A 92 8.11 -5.02 8.79
N LEU A 93 7.96 -5.85 7.74
CA LEU A 93 6.67 -6.43 7.36
C LEU A 93 6.09 -7.27 8.51
N ALA A 94 6.88 -8.17 9.11
CA ALA A 94 6.43 -9.01 10.23
C ALA A 94 6.00 -8.18 11.45
N THR A 95 6.60 -7.01 11.65
CA THR A 95 6.20 -6.04 12.69
C THR A 95 4.91 -5.29 12.30
N PHE A 96 4.72 -5.02 11.03
CA PHE A 96 3.55 -4.30 10.51
C PHE A 96 2.29 -5.18 10.39
N LEU A 97 2.41 -6.46 10.05
CA LEU A 97 1.25 -7.35 9.86
C LEU A 97 0.31 -7.39 11.09
N PRO A 98 0.81 -7.52 12.34
CA PRO A 98 -0.04 -7.48 13.52
C PRO A 98 -0.80 -6.15 13.70
N GLU A 99 -0.28 -5.03 13.20
CA GLU A 99 -0.99 -3.74 13.27
C GLU A 99 -2.27 -3.79 12.43
N ILE A 100 -2.24 -4.42 11.26
CA ILE A 100 -3.43 -4.64 10.42
C ILE A 100 -4.34 -5.68 11.07
N GLU A 101 -3.78 -6.84 11.43
CA GLU A 101 -4.53 -8.01 11.91
C GLU A 101 -5.20 -7.79 13.29
N ASN A 102 -4.71 -6.83 14.09
CA ASN A 102 -5.31 -6.46 15.39
C ASN A 102 -6.03 -5.09 15.37
N SER A 103 -6.19 -4.48 14.20
CA SER A 103 -6.95 -3.22 14.04
C SER A 103 -8.46 -3.47 14.00
N PRO A 104 -9.29 -2.39 13.99
CA PRO A 104 -10.73 -2.51 13.71
C PRO A 104 -11.08 -3.17 12.37
N LEU A 105 -10.11 -3.36 11.46
CA LEU A 105 -10.29 -4.09 10.22
C LEU A 105 -10.38 -5.60 10.43
N ALA A 106 -9.89 -6.14 11.56
CA ALA A 106 -9.73 -7.58 11.80
C ALA A 106 -10.99 -8.40 11.49
N ASP A 107 -12.15 -7.91 11.92
CA ASP A 107 -13.44 -8.58 11.71
C ASP A 107 -13.90 -8.61 10.24
N HIS A 108 -13.25 -7.83 9.37
CA HIS A 108 -13.54 -7.73 7.94
C HIS A 108 -12.49 -8.40 7.05
N LEU A 109 -11.39 -8.88 7.64
CA LEU A 109 -10.29 -9.49 6.90
C LEU A 109 -10.53 -10.99 6.75
N ALA A 110 -10.60 -11.45 5.50
CA ALA A 110 -10.52 -12.87 5.17
C ALA A 110 -9.18 -13.14 4.50
N GLN A 111 -8.28 -13.87 5.17
CA GLN A 111 -6.98 -14.23 4.60
C GLN A 111 -7.17 -15.04 3.31
N THR A 112 -6.36 -14.72 2.29
CA THR A 112 -6.35 -15.43 1.01
C THR A 112 -4.92 -15.73 0.60
N ASP A 113 -4.76 -16.73 -0.28
CA ASP A 113 -3.46 -17.12 -0.80
C ASP A 113 -2.90 -16.07 -1.77
N LEU A 114 -1.58 -15.97 -1.80
CA LEU A 114 -0.86 -15.20 -2.81
C LEU A 114 -0.99 -15.88 -4.17
N THR A 115 -1.33 -15.11 -5.19
CA THR A 115 -1.30 -15.52 -6.59
C THR A 115 0.15 -15.51 -7.10
N ASP A 116 0.39 -16.11 -8.26
CA ASP A 116 1.72 -16.06 -8.87
C ASP A 116 2.13 -14.63 -9.25
N ALA A 117 1.18 -13.79 -9.65
CA ALA A 117 1.43 -12.37 -9.89
C ALA A 117 1.87 -11.62 -8.62
N ASP A 118 1.31 -11.98 -7.44
CA ASP A 118 1.75 -11.38 -6.18
C ASP A 118 3.18 -11.83 -5.83
N LYS A 119 3.56 -13.08 -6.13
CA LYS A 119 4.92 -13.59 -5.88
C LYS A 119 5.95 -13.00 -6.83
N ASP A 120 5.53 -12.57 -8.02
CA ASP A 120 6.37 -11.84 -8.96
C ASP A 120 6.53 -10.36 -8.54
N GLU A 121 5.51 -9.76 -7.92
CA GLU A 121 5.54 -8.35 -7.47
C GLU A 121 6.23 -8.17 -6.10
N PHE A 122 6.07 -9.12 -5.18
CA PHE A 122 6.53 -9.01 -3.79
C PHE A 122 7.60 -10.03 -3.44
N ILE A 123 8.62 -9.57 -2.74
CA ILE A 123 9.67 -10.42 -2.13
C ILE A 123 9.04 -11.28 -1.03
N ALA A 124 8.21 -10.66 -0.18
CA ALA A 124 7.39 -11.33 0.82
C ALA A 124 6.07 -10.56 0.98
N ALA A 125 4.96 -11.26 1.17
CA ALA A 125 3.65 -10.61 1.32
C ALA A 125 2.64 -11.43 2.12
N ARG A 126 1.59 -10.72 2.55
CA ARG A 126 0.37 -11.26 3.11
C ARG A 126 -0.81 -10.60 2.40
N LYS A 127 -1.85 -11.38 2.12
CA LYS A 127 -3.00 -10.94 1.35
C LYS A 127 -4.31 -11.32 2.04
N TRP A 128 -5.28 -10.41 1.94
CA TRP A 128 -6.62 -10.58 2.46
C TRP A 128 -7.64 -10.07 1.45
N ILE A 129 -8.85 -10.59 1.57
CA ILE A 129 -10.06 -9.94 1.08
C ILE A 129 -10.59 -9.05 2.20
N LEU A 130 -10.85 -7.79 1.88
CA LEU A 130 -11.44 -6.78 2.77
C LEU A 130 -12.73 -6.26 2.14
N ASP A 131 -13.88 -6.74 2.61
CA ASP A 131 -15.23 -6.39 2.10
C ASP A 131 -15.33 -6.47 0.55
N GLY A 132 -14.79 -7.52 -0.05
CA GLY A 132 -14.81 -7.74 -1.50
C GLY A 132 -13.69 -7.06 -2.29
N ARG A 133 -12.84 -6.26 -1.63
CA ARG A 133 -11.60 -5.70 -2.19
C ARG A 133 -10.39 -6.53 -1.80
N THR A 134 -9.28 -6.29 -2.49
CA THR A 134 -8.01 -6.92 -2.15
C THR A 134 -7.17 -5.99 -1.29
N LEU A 135 -6.70 -6.47 -0.15
CA LEU A 135 -5.66 -5.82 0.66
C LEU A 135 -4.40 -6.70 0.63
N THR A 136 -3.28 -6.12 0.24
CA THR A 136 -1.97 -6.79 0.26
C THR A 136 -1.00 -5.96 1.08
N ALA A 137 -0.29 -6.57 2.03
CA ALA A 137 0.85 -5.96 2.70
C ALA A 137 2.11 -6.76 2.34
N GLY A 138 3.18 -6.09 1.90
CA GLY A 138 4.36 -6.80 1.44
C GLY A 138 5.61 -5.94 1.27
N VAL A 139 6.74 -6.63 1.11
CA VAL A 139 8.03 -6.07 0.73
C VAL A 139 8.10 -6.05 -0.80
N VAL A 140 8.36 -4.88 -1.37
CA VAL A 140 8.43 -4.68 -2.83
C VAL A 140 9.68 -3.89 -3.18
N GLN A 141 10.25 -4.23 -4.33
CA GLN A 141 11.22 -3.39 -5.03
C GLN A 141 10.79 -3.32 -6.49
N GLN A 142 10.52 -2.11 -7.00
CA GLN A 142 9.99 -1.94 -8.35
C GLN A 142 11.05 -2.15 -9.45
N ASP A 143 12.31 -1.82 -9.15
CA ASP A 143 13.47 -1.97 -10.01
C ASP A 143 14.71 -2.12 -9.12
N THR A 144 15.77 -2.77 -9.59
CA THR A 144 16.98 -3.03 -8.79
C THR A 144 17.67 -1.76 -8.31
N ASP A 145 17.48 -0.66 -9.02
CA ASP A 145 18.03 0.66 -8.68
C ASP A 145 17.05 1.52 -7.86
N LEU A 146 15.86 0.99 -7.56
CA LEU A 146 14.85 1.67 -6.75
C LEU A 146 14.87 1.18 -5.30
N PRO A 147 14.34 2.00 -4.37
CA PRO A 147 14.28 1.63 -2.96
C PRO A 147 13.45 0.38 -2.71
N VAL A 148 13.85 -0.38 -1.70
CA VAL A 148 13.02 -1.45 -1.12
C VAL A 148 12.02 -0.81 -0.17
N MET A 149 10.76 -1.26 -0.24
CA MET A 149 9.67 -0.68 0.55
C MET A 149 8.83 -1.78 1.20
N VAL A 150 8.35 -1.51 2.42
CA VAL A 150 7.20 -2.23 2.97
C VAL A 150 5.96 -1.41 2.68
N VAL A 151 5.00 -2.02 2.00
CA VAL A 151 3.77 -1.35 1.56
C VAL A 151 2.52 -2.07 2.05
N ALA A 152 1.43 -1.31 2.26
CA ALA A 152 0.07 -1.81 2.25
C ALA A 152 -0.66 -1.28 1.02
N VAL A 153 -1.43 -2.12 0.35
CA VAL A 153 -2.10 -1.82 -0.92
C VAL A 153 -3.54 -2.29 -0.86
N LEU A 154 -4.49 -1.34 -0.88
CA LEU A 154 -5.91 -1.61 -1.02
C LEU A 154 -6.32 -1.41 -2.49
N GLU A 155 -6.91 -2.42 -3.09
CA GLU A 155 -7.33 -2.40 -4.49
C GLU A 155 -8.83 -2.65 -4.63
N GLU A 156 -9.50 -1.67 -5.24
CA GLU A 156 -10.85 -1.78 -5.78
C GLU A 156 -10.78 -2.34 -7.20
N PRO A 157 -11.43 -3.48 -7.48
CA PRO A 157 -11.42 -4.07 -8.80
C PRO A 157 -12.13 -3.15 -9.80
N ALA A 158 -11.81 -3.33 -11.09
CA ALA A 158 -12.56 -2.67 -12.15
C ALA A 158 -14.04 -3.05 -12.06
N PRO A 159 -14.98 -2.11 -12.32
CA PRO A 159 -16.39 -2.45 -12.38
C PRO A 159 -16.60 -3.55 -13.42
N ALA A 160 -17.38 -4.57 -13.08
CA ALA A 160 -17.72 -5.62 -14.02
C ALA A 160 -18.38 -4.98 -15.27
N SER A 161 -17.86 -5.28 -16.45
CA SER A 161 -18.49 -4.89 -17.71
C SER A 161 -19.92 -5.44 -17.72
N ALA A 162 -20.91 -4.55 -17.73
CA ALA A 162 -22.32 -4.89 -17.81
C ALA A 162 -22.69 -5.47 -19.19
#